data_AF-A0A0N4XZ00-F1
#
_entry.id   AF-A0A0N4XZ00-F1
#
_cell.length_a   1.000
_cell.length_b   1.000
_cell.length_c   1.000
_cell.angle_alpha   90.00
_cell.angle_beta   90.00
_cell.angle_gamma   90.00
#
_symmetry.space_group_name_H-M   'P 1'
#
loop_
_entity.id
_entity.type
_entity.pdbx_description
1 polymer ?
#
loop_
_entity_poly.entity_id
_entity_poly.type
_entity_poly.pdbx_seq_one_letter_code
_entity_poly.pdbx_strand_id
1 'polypeptide(L)'
;MERWFHPMTLENMNCDVHFSALPGNVYLQINEAELGRLAPCRGAPKQSHNVTIGSECRIDETVSVSCSSIGKGTQIGENTRIINCIIGEKCVIGSDCFIEDSVLGDDVRLPNEVHLQKQSVISEQVNYPGDLDVPENSAVCSTTPHEDFEELVKYKKTGDVFIWSLFNGDPFWNARRPADSGNGSMGDGEMHNLILEINSSKLAYNISMEDVAKHVFLAFLSLPGNETWTRLKELCTKWKLLFKNYYKPKKSQVQLLLAIEDRYKESTAEFGPMVTRLVHFLYNDLDVIEEEAILEWAESLDQSSELRRIMKPIVDWLQEDSEEEDDDSEED
;
A
#
# COMPACT_ATOMS: atom_id res chain seq x y z
N MET A 1 -0.98 -13.44 2.59
CA MET A 1 -1.70 -14.40 3.48
C MET A 1 -0.97 -15.73 3.69
N GLU A 2 -0.06 -16.14 2.81
CA GLU A 2 0.64 -17.44 2.85
C GLU A 2 1.75 -17.58 3.91
N ARG A 3 1.78 -16.70 4.91
CA ARG A 3 2.71 -16.74 6.07
C ARG A 3 4.21 -16.68 5.72
N TRP A 4 4.59 -16.26 4.52
CA TRP A 4 5.99 -16.07 4.11
C TRP A 4 6.81 -15.19 5.08
N PHE A 5 6.16 -14.21 5.72
CA PHE A 5 6.78 -13.27 6.66
C PHE A 5 6.87 -13.78 8.12
N HIS A 6 6.72 -15.09 8.38
CA HIS A 6 6.80 -15.63 9.74
C HIS A 6 8.07 -15.15 10.51
N PRO A 7 7.95 -14.73 11.79
CA PRO A 7 6.78 -14.81 12.68
C PRO A 7 5.71 -13.71 12.48
N MET A 8 5.91 -12.78 11.55
CA MET A 8 4.98 -11.68 11.26
C MET A 8 3.79 -12.18 10.44
N THR A 9 2.79 -12.74 11.12
CA THR A 9 1.53 -13.18 10.52
C THR A 9 0.37 -12.38 11.13
N LEU A 10 -0.74 -12.24 10.40
CA LEU A 10 -1.88 -11.38 10.79
C LEU A 10 -2.40 -11.65 12.22
N GLU A 11 -2.36 -12.90 12.67
CA GLU A 11 -2.79 -13.29 14.02
C GLU A 11 -1.79 -12.93 15.13
N ASN A 12 -0.53 -12.66 14.76
CA ASN A 12 0.57 -12.35 15.68
C ASN A 12 1.01 -10.88 15.61
N MET A 13 0.38 -10.07 14.75
CA MET A 13 0.68 -8.65 14.67
C MET A 13 0.12 -7.91 15.90
N ASN A 14 0.95 -7.07 16.50
CA ASN A 14 0.56 -6.21 17.61
C ASN A 14 -0.08 -4.93 17.06
N CYS A 15 -1.32 -5.05 16.60
CA CYS A 15 -2.12 -3.96 16.07
C CYS A 15 -3.43 -3.84 16.87
N ASP A 16 -4.11 -2.70 16.78
CA ASP A 16 -5.47 -2.49 17.33
C ASP A 16 -6.53 -3.39 16.65
N VAL A 17 -6.12 -4.19 15.67
CA VAL A 17 -6.95 -5.12 14.93
C VAL A 17 -6.48 -6.55 15.20
N HIS A 18 -7.40 -7.40 15.62
CA HIS A 18 -7.13 -8.80 15.93
C HIS A 18 -7.74 -9.73 14.88
N PHE A 19 -7.03 -10.83 14.58
CA PHE A 19 -7.48 -11.85 13.64
C PHE A 19 -7.51 -13.24 14.28
N SER A 20 -8.56 -14.00 13.97
CA SER A 20 -8.63 -15.45 14.19
C SER A 20 -8.19 -16.19 12.92
N ALA A 21 -7.25 -17.11 13.05
CA ALA A 21 -6.77 -17.92 11.94
C ALA A 21 -7.47 -19.28 11.88
N LEU A 22 -7.99 -19.63 10.71
CA LEU A 22 -8.66 -20.88 10.38
C LEU A 22 -7.83 -21.70 9.36
N PRO A 23 -8.08 -23.01 9.21
CA PRO A 23 -7.43 -23.83 8.19
C PRO A 23 -7.56 -23.24 6.79
N GLY A 24 -6.53 -23.45 5.95
CA GLY A 24 -6.49 -22.89 4.60
C GLY A 24 -6.13 -21.40 4.56
N ASN A 25 -5.42 -20.87 5.57
CA ASN A 25 -5.02 -19.46 5.67
C ASN A 25 -6.19 -18.50 5.54
N VAL A 26 -7.30 -18.80 6.23
CA VAL A 26 -8.46 -17.93 6.32
C VAL A 26 -8.37 -17.14 7.62
N TYR A 27 -8.37 -15.82 7.51
CA TYR A 27 -8.21 -14.87 8.60
C TYR A 27 -9.49 -14.08 8.78
N LEU A 28 -10.12 -14.20 9.95
CA LEU A 28 -11.32 -13.46 10.30
C LEU A 28 -10.97 -12.36 11.29
N GLN A 29 -11.28 -11.11 10.98
CA GLN A 29 -11.14 -10.02 11.93
C GLN A 29 -12.14 -10.22 13.07
N ILE A 30 -11.64 -10.17 14.30
CA ILE A 30 -12.42 -10.32 15.53
C ILE A 30 -12.37 -9.04 16.35
N ASN A 31 -13.46 -8.74 17.04
CA ASN A 31 -13.48 -7.62 17.98
C ASN A 31 -12.81 -8.04 19.30
N GLU A 32 -12.30 -7.07 20.08
CA GLU A 32 -11.67 -7.35 21.39
C GLU A 32 -12.57 -8.18 22.32
N ALA A 33 -13.89 -7.95 22.29
CA ALA A 33 -14.86 -8.68 23.10
C ALA A 33 -14.94 -10.19 22.77
N GLU A 34 -14.47 -10.59 21.59
CA GLU A 34 -14.46 -11.95 21.07
C GLU A 34 -13.10 -12.64 21.24
N LEU A 35 -12.08 -11.89 21.68
CA LEU A 35 -10.74 -12.41 21.92
C LEU A 35 -10.78 -13.54 22.97
N GLY A 36 -10.20 -14.70 22.64
CA GLY A 36 -10.18 -15.87 23.52
C GLY A 36 -11.48 -16.68 23.58
N ARG A 37 -12.54 -16.26 22.89
CA ARG A 37 -13.72 -17.12 22.67
C ARG A 37 -13.46 -18.01 21.45
N LEU A 38 -14.09 -19.20 21.40
CA LEU A 38 -14.23 -19.94 20.15
C LEU A 38 -15.12 -19.08 19.24
N ALA A 39 -14.50 -18.21 18.44
CA ALA A 39 -15.20 -17.32 17.53
C ALA A 39 -16.11 -18.18 16.65
N PRO A 40 -17.39 -17.83 16.51
CA PRO A 40 -18.28 -18.59 15.63
C PRO A 40 -17.70 -18.52 14.21
N CYS A 41 -17.55 -19.66 13.54
CA CYS A 41 -17.13 -19.76 12.13
C CYS A 41 -18.11 -19.10 11.13
N ARG A 42 -18.94 -18.15 11.58
CA ARG A 42 -20.10 -17.61 10.86
C ARG A 42 -19.76 -16.46 9.89
N GLY A 43 -18.47 -16.22 9.63
CA GLY A 43 -18.03 -15.10 8.78
C GLY A 43 -17.45 -15.49 7.42
N ALA A 44 -16.85 -16.68 7.29
CA ALA A 44 -16.22 -17.12 6.04
C ALA A 44 -17.09 -18.18 5.33
N PRO A 45 -17.29 -18.08 4.01
CA PRO A 45 -17.90 -19.15 3.25
C PRO A 45 -17.00 -20.39 3.25
N LYS A 46 -17.58 -21.58 3.09
CA LYS A 46 -16.85 -22.86 3.15
C LYS A 46 -15.74 -22.96 2.12
N GLN A 47 -15.90 -22.30 0.97
CA GLN A 47 -14.94 -22.26 -0.13
C GLN A 47 -14.01 -21.04 -0.01
N SER A 48 -13.40 -20.87 1.16
CA SER A 48 -12.41 -19.82 1.42
C SER A 48 -11.00 -20.40 1.53
N HIS A 49 -10.04 -19.86 0.78
CA HIS A 49 -8.62 -20.26 0.87
C HIS A 49 -7.68 -19.08 0.63
N ASN A 50 -6.71 -18.86 1.52
CA ASN A 50 -5.84 -17.68 1.52
C ASN A 50 -6.69 -16.40 1.49
N VAL A 51 -7.54 -16.18 2.50
CA VAL A 51 -8.48 -15.05 2.53
C VAL A 51 -8.38 -14.29 3.85
N THR A 52 -8.49 -12.97 3.81
CA THR A 52 -8.72 -12.14 5.00
C THR A 52 -10.10 -11.50 4.88
N ILE A 53 -10.92 -11.59 5.93
CA ILE A 53 -12.28 -11.05 5.98
C ILE A 53 -12.42 -10.12 7.17
N GLY A 54 -12.79 -8.87 6.90
CA GLY A 54 -13.05 -7.86 7.90
C GLY A 54 -14.28 -8.17 8.76
N SER A 55 -14.43 -7.43 9.86
CA SER A 55 -15.55 -7.63 10.77
C SER A 55 -16.88 -7.22 10.12
N GLU A 56 -18.00 -7.69 10.66
CA GLU A 56 -19.36 -7.29 10.23
C GLU A 56 -19.71 -7.60 8.76
N CYS A 57 -18.93 -8.43 8.07
CA CYS A 57 -19.24 -8.86 6.71
C CYS A 57 -20.48 -9.79 6.66
N ARG A 58 -21.24 -9.70 5.57
CA ARG A 58 -22.37 -10.61 5.28
C ARG A 58 -22.12 -11.29 3.94
N ILE A 59 -21.59 -12.51 4.00
CA ILE A 59 -21.19 -13.27 2.82
C ILE A 59 -22.06 -14.51 2.75
N ASP A 60 -22.72 -14.73 1.61
CA ASP A 60 -23.54 -15.92 1.42
C ASP A 60 -22.70 -17.22 1.44
N GLU A 61 -23.29 -18.33 1.91
CA GLU A 61 -22.58 -19.61 2.06
C GLU A 61 -22.12 -20.23 0.73
N THR A 62 -22.75 -19.85 -0.39
CA THR A 62 -22.44 -20.33 -1.74
C THR A 62 -21.24 -19.61 -2.37
N VAL A 63 -20.79 -18.50 -1.80
CA VAL A 63 -19.68 -17.69 -2.32
C VAL A 63 -18.37 -18.48 -2.27
N SER A 64 -17.54 -18.30 -3.29
CA SER A 64 -16.16 -18.82 -3.31
C SER A 64 -15.16 -17.67 -3.31
N VAL A 65 -14.21 -17.70 -2.37
CA VAL A 65 -13.19 -16.65 -2.21
C VAL A 65 -11.82 -17.30 -2.13
N SER A 66 -10.89 -16.89 -2.98
CA SER A 66 -9.52 -17.37 -2.94
C SER A 66 -8.50 -16.27 -3.12
N CYS A 67 -7.41 -16.31 -2.36
CA CYS A 67 -6.29 -15.36 -2.46
C CYS A 67 -6.74 -13.89 -2.38
N SER A 68 -7.77 -13.56 -1.61
CA SER A 68 -8.40 -12.23 -1.62
C SER A 68 -8.53 -11.62 -0.22
N SER A 69 -8.54 -10.30 -0.13
CA SER A 69 -8.88 -9.55 1.08
C SER A 69 -10.26 -8.90 0.94
N ILE A 70 -11.06 -8.95 1.99
CA ILE A 70 -12.40 -8.37 2.07
C ILE A 70 -12.46 -7.42 3.26
N GLY A 71 -12.73 -6.15 2.99
CA GLY A 71 -12.84 -5.09 3.98
C GLY A 71 -14.07 -5.20 4.88
N LYS A 72 -14.04 -4.47 5.99
CA LYS A 72 -15.09 -4.47 7.02
C LYS A 72 -16.47 -4.12 6.44
N GLY A 73 -17.52 -4.80 6.92
CA GLY A 73 -18.91 -4.45 6.63
C GLY A 73 -19.36 -4.75 5.19
N THR A 74 -18.54 -5.44 4.41
CA THR A 74 -18.84 -5.79 3.02
C THR A 74 -19.89 -6.90 2.93
N GLN A 75 -20.77 -6.80 1.92
CA GLN A 75 -21.86 -7.73 1.66
C GLN A 75 -21.68 -8.38 0.30
N ILE A 76 -21.84 -9.71 0.22
CA ILE A 76 -21.63 -10.49 -1.02
C ILE A 76 -22.80 -11.46 -1.22
N GLY A 77 -23.46 -11.33 -2.36
CA GLY A 77 -24.60 -12.13 -2.79
C GLY A 77 -24.25 -13.56 -3.20
N GLU A 78 -25.29 -14.36 -3.43
CA GLU A 78 -25.22 -15.79 -3.75
C GLU A 78 -24.40 -16.06 -5.03
N ASN A 79 -23.77 -17.24 -5.11
CA ASN A 79 -23.04 -17.77 -6.27
C ASN A 79 -21.92 -16.87 -6.83
N THR A 80 -21.48 -15.86 -6.07
CA THR A 80 -20.39 -14.97 -6.48
C THR A 80 -19.02 -15.61 -6.27
N ARG A 81 -18.08 -15.36 -7.19
CA ARG A 81 -16.71 -15.87 -7.15
C ARG A 81 -15.70 -14.73 -7.17
N ILE A 82 -14.81 -14.74 -6.18
CA ILE A 82 -13.78 -13.71 -5.97
C ILE A 82 -12.41 -14.38 -5.90
N ILE A 83 -11.49 -14.00 -6.78
CA ILE A 83 -10.16 -14.60 -6.88
C ILE A 83 -9.11 -13.51 -6.99
N ASN A 84 -8.08 -13.55 -6.15
CA ASN A 84 -6.94 -12.63 -6.24
C ASN A 84 -7.36 -11.15 -6.24
N CYS A 85 -8.29 -10.79 -5.35
CA CYS A 85 -8.88 -9.46 -5.29
C CYS A 85 -8.60 -8.75 -3.96
N ILE A 86 -8.59 -7.42 -4.01
CA ILE A 86 -8.68 -6.57 -2.82
C ILE A 86 -10.04 -5.87 -2.87
N ILE A 87 -10.91 -6.19 -1.93
CA ILE A 87 -12.23 -5.58 -1.81
C ILE A 87 -12.21 -4.66 -0.59
N GLY A 88 -12.50 -3.38 -0.80
CA GLY A 88 -12.59 -2.36 0.24
C GLY A 88 -13.72 -2.60 1.25
N GLU A 89 -13.86 -1.67 2.17
CA GLU A 89 -14.90 -1.67 3.20
C GLU A 89 -16.27 -1.32 2.62
N LYS A 90 -17.32 -1.83 3.28
CA LYS A 90 -18.73 -1.48 3.01
C LYS A 90 -19.16 -1.68 1.56
N CYS A 91 -18.47 -2.52 0.82
CA CYS A 91 -18.87 -2.86 -0.55
C CYS A 91 -20.16 -3.68 -0.54
N VAL A 92 -20.94 -3.56 -1.60
CA VAL A 92 -22.13 -4.39 -1.84
C VAL A 92 -21.96 -5.05 -3.20
N ILE A 93 -21.67 -6.35 -3.18
CA ILE A 93 -21.48 -7.16 -4.38
C ILE A 93 -22.73 -8.04 -4.55
N GLY A 94 -23.40 -7.92 -5.70
CA GLY A 94 -24.58 -8.69 -6.04
C GLY A 94 -24.35 -10.20 -6.16
N SER A 95 -25.42 -10.92 -6.49
CA SER A 95 -25.37 -12.35 -6.78
C SER A 95 -24.80 -12.64 -8.17
N ASP A 96 -24.31 -13.86 -8.37
CA ASP A 96 -23.85 -14.39 -9.67
C ASP A 96 -22.74 -13.54 -10.32
N CYS A 97 -21.90 -12.88 -9.51
CA CYS A 97 -20.80 -12.06 -9.99
C CYS A 97 -19.50 -12.85 -10.13
N PHE A 98 -18.63 -12.44 -11.05
CA PHE A 98 -17.28 -12.98 -11.20
C PHE A 98 -16.25 -11.86 -11.17
N ILE A 99 -15.35 -11.92 -10.19
CA ILE A 99 -14.32 -10.91 -9.95
C ILE A 99 -12.97 -11.62 -9.80
N GLU A 100 -12.03 -11.28 -10.67
CA GLU A 100 -10.70 -11.88 -10.70
C GLU A 100 -9.63 -10.81 -10.90
N ASP A 101 -8.51 -10.93 -10.19
CA ASP A 101 -7.34 -10.05 -10.32
C ASP A 101 -7.70 -8.56 -10.22
N SER A 102 -8.64 -8.17 -9.34
CA SER A 102 -9.24 -6.83 -9.36
C SER A 102 -9.24 -6.15 -8.00
N VAL A 103 -9.29 -4.81 -8.02
CA VAL A 103 -9.33 -3.98 -6.81
C VAL A 103 -10.58 -3.12 -6.81
N LEU A 104 -11.33 -3.20 -5.73
CA LEU A 104 -12.52 -2.39 -5.47
C LEU A 104 -12.23 -1.51 -4.25
N GLY A 105 -12.37 -0.19 -4.39
CA GLY A 105 -12.31 0.76 -3.27
C GLY A 105 -13.52 0.65 -2.33
N ASP A 106 -13.58 1.51 -1.32
CA ASP A 106 -14.65 1.50 -0.32
C ASP A 106 -16.02 1.89 -0.88
N ASP A 107 -17.11 1.36 -0.30
CA ASP A 107 -18.51 1.63 -0.68
C ASP A 107 -18.80 1.44 -2.19
N VAL A 108 -18.10 0.50 -2.83
CA VAL A 108 -18.40 0.09 -4.21
C VAL A 108 -19.64 -0.79 -4.23
N ARG A 109 -20.52 -0.55 -5.21
CA ARG A 109 -21.76 -1.32 -5.41
C ARG A 109 -21.75 -1.97 -6.79
N LEU A 110 -21.67 -3.30 -6.81
CA LEU A 110 -21.81 -4.09 -8.02
C LEU A 110 -23.22 -4.72 -8.04
N PRO A 111 -24.02 -4.52 -9.11
CA PRO A 111 -25.28 -5.23 -9.28
C PRO A 111 -25.06 -6.73 -9.53
N ASN A 112 -26.15 -7.49 -9.58
CA ASN A 112 -26.08 -8.92 -9.89
C ASN A 112 -25.55 -9.17 -11.31
N GLU A 113 -25.01 -10.37 -11.54
CA GLU A 113 -24.55 -10.86 -12.86
C GLU A 113 -23.41 -10.01 -13.46
N VAL A 114 -22.66 -9.29 -12.63
CA VAL A 114 -21.49 -8.51 -13.08
C VAL A 114 -20.27 -9.41 -13.21
N HIS A 115 -19.69 -9.40 -14.40
CA HIS A 115 -18.42 -10.06 -14.71
C HIS A 115 -17.37 -8.99 -15.01
N LEU A 116 -16.49 -8.73 -14.04
CA LEU A 116 -15.41 -7.77 -14.23
C LEU A 116 -14.31 -8.39 -15.09
N GLN A 117 -13.69 -7.56 -15.93
CA GLN A 117 -12.47 -7.96 -16.62
C GLN A 117 -11.35 -8.16 -15.59
N LYS A 118 -10.39 -9.04 -15.89
CA LYS A 118 -9.21 -9.20 -15.04
C LYS A 118 -8.45 -7.87 -14.96
N GLN A 119 -7.79 -7.60 -13.83
CA GLN A 119 -7.00 -6.37 -13.65
C GLN A 119 -7.86 -5.09 -13.65
N SER A 120 -9.15 -5.22 -13.32
CA SER A 120 -10.04 -4.07 -13.18
C SER A 120 -9.73 -3.31 -11.88
N VAL A 121 -9.74 -1.98 -11.99
CA VAL A 121 -9.65 -1.07 -10.84
C VAL A 121 -10.95 -0.28 -10.77
N ILE A 122 -11.67 -0.42 -9.66
CA ILE A 122 -12.92 0.30 -9.40
C ILE A 122 -12.69 1.21 -8.19
N SER A 123 -12.85 2.51 -8.38
CA SER A 123 -12.63 3.48 -7.32
C SER A 123 -13.69 3.41 -6.23
N GLU A 124 -13.40 4.02 -5.09
CA GLU A 124 -14.37 4.16 -4.01
C GLU A 124 -15.67 4.85 -4.48
N GLN A 125 -16.76 4.50 -3.81
CA GLN A 125 -18.11 5.08 -3.97
C GLN A 125 -18.69 4.93 -5.38
N VAL A 126 -18.18 3.97 -6.16
CA VAL A 126 -18.71 3.66 -7.49
C VAL A 126 -19.96 2.81 -7.38
N ASN A 127 -21.06 3.33 -7.93
CA ASN A 127 -22.22 2.54 -8.29
C ASN A 127 -22.00 1.98 -9.70
N TYR A 128 -21.54 0.74 -9.80
CA TYR A 128 -21.14 0.16 -11.07
C TYR A 128 -22.37 -0.05 -11.97
N PRO A 129 -22.39 0.49 -13.20
CA PRO A 129 -23.53 0.28 -14.10
C PRO A 129 -23.42 -1.12 -14.70
N GLY A 130 -24.40 -2.00 -14.42
CA GLY A 130 -24.35 -3.41 -14.84
C GLY A 130 -24.21 -3.64 -16.35
N ASP A 131 -24.78 -2.75 -17.17
CA ASP A 131 -24.73 -2.83 -18.64
C ASP A 131 -23.52 -2.09 -19.26
N LEU A 132 -22.57 -1.64 -18.43
CA LEU A 132 -21.44 -0.86 -18.91
C LEU A 132 -20.38 -1.75 -19.57
N ASP A 133 -20.17 -1.54 -20.87
CA ASP A 133 -19.00 -2.06 -21.59
C ASP A 133 -17.77 -1.22 -21.23
N VAL A 134 -16.98 -1.72 -20.27
CA VAL A 134 -15.74 -1.07 -19.82
C VAL A 134 -14.60 -1.47 -20.77
N PRO A 135 -13.92 -0.49 -21.40
CA PRO A 135 -12.77 -0.78 -22.24
C PRO A 135 -11.67 -1.47 -21.43
N GLU A 136 -10.90 -2.35 -22.09
CA GLU A 136 -9.72 -2.96 -21.48
C GLU A 136 -8.77 -1.89 -20.92
N ASN A 137 -7.99 -2.27 -19.90
CA ASN A 137 -6.98 -1.40 -19.27
C ASN A 137 -7.54 -0.10 -18.67
N SER A 138 -8.84 -0.07 -18.36
CA SER A 138 -9.49 1.12 -17.81
C SER A 138 -9.80 0.97 -16.33
N ALA A 139 -9.86 2.10 -15.63
CA ALA A 139 -10.38 2.17 -14.27
C ALA A 139 -11.75 2.83 -14.29
N VAL A 140 -12.68 2.35 -13.46
CA VAL A 140 -14.01 2.94 -13.29
C VAL A 140 -14.01 3.74 -12.00
N CYS A 141 -14.21 5.04 -12.10
CA CYS A 141 -14.05 5.97 -10.99
C CYS A 141 -15.32 6.80 -10.73
N SER A 142 -15.54 7.21 -9.48
CA SER A 142 -16.63 8.09 -9.06
C SER A 142 -16.31 9.57 -9.27
N THR A 143 -15.04 9.92 -9.38
CA THR A 143 -14.53 11.30 -9.51
C THR A 143 -13.60 11.45 -10.72
N THR A 144 -13.17 12.69 -11.00
CA THR A 144 -12.11 12.97 -11.97
C THR A 144 -10.73 12.68 -11.38
N PRO A 145 -9.69 12.45 -12.21
CA PRO A 145 -8.33 12.22 -11.72
C PRO A 145 -7.86 13.38 -10.83
N HIS A 146 -7.14 13.04 -9.76
CA HIS A 146 -6.38 14.03 -8.98
C HIS A 146 -5.34 14.73 -9.88
N GLU A 147 -4.95 15.96 -9.52
CA GLU A 147 -4.02 16.82 -10.29
C GLU A 147 -2.72 16.09 -10.68
N ASP A 148 -2.13 15.33 -9.75
CA ASP A 148 -0.98 14.42 -9.96
C ASP A 148 -1.13 13.43 -11.14
N PHE A 149 -2.34 13.14 -11.59
CA PHE A 149 -2.63 12.20 -12.66
C PHE A 149 -3.10 12.86 -13.96
N GLU A 150 -3.35 14.17 -13.98
CA GLU A 150 -3.94 14.85 -15.15
C GLU A 150 -3.09 14.69 -16.43
N GLU A 151 -1.77 14.64 -16.29
CA GLU A 151 -0.85 14.45 -17.41
C GLU A 151 -0.68 12.96 -17.82
N LEU A 152 -1.14 12.02 -16.99
CA LEU A 152 -0.98 10.57 -17.19
C LEU A 152 -2.26 9.88 -17.63
N VAL A 153 -3.41 10.42 -17.21
CA VAL A 153 -4.71 9.80 -17.35
C VAL A 153 -5.61 10.68 -18.20
N LYS A 154 -6.18 10.07 -19.25
CA LYS A 154 -7.37 10.61 -19.92
C LYS A 154 -8.60 9.97 -19.33
N TYR A 155 -9.71 10.71 -19.29
CA TYR A 155 -10.97 10.17 -18.81
C TYR A 155 -12.16 10.53 -19.70
N LYS A 156 -13.20 9.71 -19.62
CA LYS A 156 -14.50 9.92 -20.27
C LYS A 156 -15.61 9.70 -19.25
N LYS A 157 -16.52 10.67 -19.12
CA LYS A 157 -17.73 10.50 -18.30
C LYS A 157 -18.75 9.61 -19.03
N THR A 158 -19.23 8.58 -18.36
CA THR A 158 -20.26 7.66 -18.86
C THR A 158 -21.32 7.46 -17.77
N GLY A 159 -22.50 8.04 -17.96
CA GLY A 159 -23.51 8.08 -16.90
C GLY A 159 -23.00 8.84 -15.68
N ASP A 160 -23.06 8.20 -14.51
CA ASP A 160 -22.63 8.75 -13.23
C ASP A 160 -21.18 8.39 -12.86
N VAL A 161 -20.47 7.68 -13.73
CA VAL A 161 -19.07 7.28 -13.50
C VAL A 161 -18.12 7.90 -14.53
N PHE A 162 -16.84 7.88 -14.20
CA PHE A 162 -15.73 8.29 -15.06
C PHE A 162 -14.90 7.06 -15.42
N ILE A 163 -14.69 6.83 -16.71
CA ILE A 163 -13.80 5.77 -17.19
C ILE A 163 -12.45 6.42 -17.46
N TRP A 164 -11.44 6.00 -16.72
CA TRP A 164 -10.08 6.47 -16.84
C TRP A 164 -9.27 5.49 -17.66
N SER A 165 -8.34 6.00 -18.46
CA SER A 165 -7.36 5.20 -19.21
C SER A 165 -6.04 5.95 -19.23
N LEU A 166 -4.92 5.23 -19.19
CA LEU A 166 -3.61 5.87 -19.36
C LEU A 166 -3.44 6.40 -20.79
N PHE A 167 -2.71 7.51 -20.95
CA PHE A 167 -2.42 8.06 -22.29
C PHE A 167 -1.67 7.07 -23.18
N ASN A 168 -0.79 6.25 -22.59
CA ASN A 168 -0.02 5.22 -23.29
C ASN A 168 -0.83 3.95 -23.63
N GLY A 169 -2.04 3.79 -23.08
CA GLY A 169 -2.90 2.62 -23.30
C GLY A 169 -2.52 1.38 -22.47
N ASP A 170 -1.53 1.49 -21.60
CA ASP A 170 -1.12 0.39 -20.72
C ASP A 170 -2.18 0.12 -19.64
N PRO A 171 -2.26 -1.13 -19.13
CA PRO A 171 -3.07 -1.43 -17.95
C PRO A 171 -2.58 -0.66 -16.73
N PHE A 172 -3.52 -0.10 -15.97
CA PHE A 172 -3.25 0.43 -14.63
C PHE A 172 -2.56 -0.58 -13.71
N TRP A 173 -2.79 -1.88 -13.94
CA TRP A 173 -2.18 -2.97 -13.18
C TRP A 173 -0.71 -3.25 -13.50
N ASN A 174 -0.18 -2.88 -14.68
CA ASN A 174 1.20 -3.21 -15.07
C ASN A 174 2.01 -2.04 -15.63
N ALA A 175 1.50 -0.81 -15.57
CA ALA A 175 2.09 0.38 -16.22
C ALA A 175 3.54 0.70 -15.83
N ARG A 176 4.13 0.01 -14.85
CA ARG A 176 5.54 0.14 -14.46
C ARG A 176 6.20 -1.21 -14.11
N ARG A 177 6.09 -2.24 -14.96
CA ARG A 177 7.12 -3.29 -14.92
C ARG A 177 8.40 -2.76 -15.54
N PRO A 178 9.52 -2.64 -14.81
CA PRO A 178 10.82 -2.49 -15.44
C PRO A 178 11.05 -3.74 -16.31
N ALA A 179 11.41 -3.54 -17.58
CA ALA A 179 11.58 -4.61 -18.56
C ALA A 179 12.65 -5.67 -18.19
N ASP A 180 13.45 -5.42 -17.14
CA ASP A 180 14.47 -6.33 -16.64
C ASP A 180 14.16 -6.81 -15.21
N SER A 181 13.49 -7.95 -15.11
CA SER A 181 13.48 -8.76 -13.88
C SER A 181 13.45 -10.26 -14.23
N GLY A 182 14.17 -10.64 -15.29
CA GLY A 182 14.32 -12.03 -15.73
C GLY A 182 15.20 -12.91 -14.84
N ASN A 183 15.57 -12.48 -13.63
CA ASN A 183 16.42 -13.26 -12.71
C ASN A 183 16.21 -12.93 -11.21
N GLY A 184 15.00 -12.49 -10.82
CA GLY A 184 14.71 -12.11 -9.44
C GLY A 184 14.82 -13.27 -8.44
N SER A 185 15.45 -13.02 -7.30
CA SER A 185 15.42 -13.92 -6.15
C SER A 185 13.97 -14.12 -5.69
N MET A 186 13.67 -15.20 -4.97
CA MET A 186 12.31 -15.58 -4.56
C MET A 186 11.57 -14.47 -3.77
N GLY A 187 12.29 -13.50 -3.18
CA GLY A 187 11.71 -12.31 -2.53
C GLY A 187 11.38 -11.13 -3.44
N ASP A 188 11.96 -11.05 -4.65
CA ASP A 188 11.70 -9.93 -5.57
C ASP A 188 10.31 -10.03 -6.17
N GLY A 189 9.83 -11.24 -6.47
CA GLY A 189 8.48 -11.47 -7.02
C GLY A 189 7.37 -11.02 -6.06
N GLU A 190 7.54 -11.27 -4.76
CA GLU A 190 6.61 -10.82 -3.72
C GLU A 190 6.57 -9.30 -3.62
N MET A 191 7.74 -8.66 -3.73
CA MET A 191 7.84 -7.20 -3.66
C MET A 191 7.24 -6.53 -4.90
N HIS A 192 7.34 -7.16 -6.08
CA HIS A 192 6.60 -6.72 -7.26
C HIS A 192 5.09 -6.81 -7.04
N ASN A 193 4.58 -7.91 -6.47
CA ASN A 193 3.15 -8.03 -6.18
C ASN A 193 2.70 -6.92 -5.23
N LEU A 194 3.46 -6.63 -4.17
CA LEU A 194 3.15 -5.54 -3.24
C LEU A 194 3.14 -4.17 -3.94
N ILE A 195 4.08 -3.92 -4.87
CA ILE A 195 4.05 -2.70 -5.69
C ILE A 195 2.76 -2.61 -6.52
N LEU A 196 2.30 -3.73 -7.10
CA LEU A 196 1.05 -3.75 -7.88
C LEU A 196 -0.17 -3.49 -6.98
N GLU A 197 -0.23 -4.09 -5.80
CA GLU A 197 -1.31 -3.89 -4.83
C GLU A 197 -1.38 -2.44 -4.34
N ILE A 198 -0.24 -1.80 -4.06
CA ILE A 198 -0.19 -0.39 -3.66
C ILE A 198 -0.61 0.52 -4.83
N ASN A 199 -0.14 0.28 -6.05
CA ASN A 199 -0.49 1.11 -7.21
C ASN A 199 -1.98 1.02 -7.57
N SER A 200 -2.54 -0.18 -7.53
CA SER A 200 -3.96 -0.40 -7.78
C SER A 200 -4.84 0.22 -6.67
N SER A 201 -4.44 0.08 -5.39
CA SER A 201 -5.11 0.75 -4.28
C SER A 201 -5.03 2.28 -4.40
N LYS A 202 -3.86 2.81 -4.77
CA LYS A 202 -3.66 4.25 -5.01
C LYS A 202 -4.69 4.80 -5.99
N LEU A 203 -4.92 4.07 -7.08
CA LEU A 203 -5.88 4.45 -8.11
C LEU A 203 -7.33 4.30 -7.63
N ALA A 204 -7.62 3.21 -6.90
CA ALA A 204 -8.95 2.98 -6.36
C ALA A 204 -9.39 4.07 -5.35
N TYR A 205 -8.45 4.64 -4.59
CA TYR A 205 -8.74 5.71 -3.64
C TYR A 205 -8.41 7.12 -4.17
N ASN A 206 -7.99 7.25 -5.43
CA ASN A 206 -7.59 8.53 -6.05
C ASN A 206 -6.63 9.37 -5.18
N ILE A 207 -5.66 8.71 -4.52
CA ILE A 207 -4.72 9.37 -3.59
C ILE A 207 -3.46 9.87 -4.31
N SER A 208 -2.86 10.93 -3.79
CA SER A 208 -1.64 11.54 -4.36
C SER A 208 -0.41 10.62 -4.24
N MET A 209 0.64 10.83 -5.05
CA MET A 209 1.90 10.08 -4.85
C MET A 209 2.57 10.42 -3.52
N GLU A 210 2.42 11.67 -3.08
CA GLU A 210 3.04 12.17 -1.84
C GLU A 210 2.43 11.49 -0.61
N ASP A 211 1.10 11.39 -0.56
CA ASP A 211 0.40 10.67 0.50
C ASP A 211 0.77 9.19 0.48
N VAL A 212 0.79 8.55 -0.69
CA VAL A 212 1.22 7.14 -0.82
C VAL A 212 2.63 6.96 -0.28
N ALA A 213 3.57 7.81 -0.66
CA ALA A 213 4.96 7.74 -0.20
C ALA A 213 5.04 7.83 1.32
N LYS A 214 4.35 8.80 1.94
CA LYS A 214 4.34 8.96 3.39
C LYS A 214 3.76 7.73 4.10
N HIS A 215 2.55 7.30 3.69
CA HIS A 215 1.84 6.21 4.37
C HIS A 215 2.51 4.86 4.17
N VAL A 216 3.13 4.60 3.01
CA VAL A 216 3.89 3.36 2.75
C VAL A 216 5.09 3.27 3.70
N PHE A 217 5.86 4.35 3.88
CA PHE A 217 6.99 4.30 4.80
C PHE A 217 6.55 4.23 6.27
N LEU A 218 5.49 4.95 6.64
CA LEU A 218 4.94 4.88 7.99
C LEU A 218 4.45 3.47 8.32
N ALA A 219 3.73 2.84 7.39
CA ALA A 219 3.30 1.45 7.52
C ALA A 219 4.50 0.50 7.65
N PHE A 220 5.56 0.71 6.86
CA PHE A 220 6.81 -0.04 6.99
C PHE A 220 7.43 0.11 8.39
N LEU A 221 7.52 1.34 8.93
CA LEU A 221 8.07 1.60 10.26
C LEU A 221 7.23 0.99 11.39
N SER A 222 5.91 0.88 11.17
CA SER A 222 4.97 0.24 12.09
C SER A 222 4.96 -1.29 12.03
N LEU A 223 5.72 -1.89 11.11
CA LEU A 223 5.88 -3.34 11.09
C LEU A 223 6.59 -3.84 12.37
N PRO A 224 6.14 -4.97 12.94
CA PRO A 224 6.87 -5.61 14.04
C PRO A 224 8.27 -6.01 13.60
N GLY A 225 9.24 -5.91 14.50
CA GLY A 225 10.66 -6.15 14.21
C GLY A 225 11.46 -4.86 14.00
N ASN A 226 10.84 -3.68 13.96
CA ASN A 226 11.55 -2.41 13.87
C ASN A 226 12.00 -1.85 15.23
N GLU A 227 11.89 -2.62 16.31
CA GLU A 227 12.20 -2.16 17.68
C GLU A 227 13.72 -2.12 17.95
N THR A 228 14.51 -2.80 17.13
CA THR A 228 15.98 -2.81 17.25
C THR A 228 16.64 -2.45 15.93
N TRP A 229 17.79 -1.77 16.02
CA TRP A 229 18.52 -1.34 14.82
C TRP A 229 18.86 -2.49 13.87
N THR A 230 19.33 -3.62 14.39
CA THR A 230 19.74 -4.77 13.58
C THR A 230 18.59 -5.25 12.69
N ARG A 231 17.40 -5.39 13.27
CA ARG A 231 16.22 -5.88 12.56
C ARG A 231 15.64 -4.83 11.61
N LEU A 232 15.57 -3.56 12.02
CA LEU A 232 15.19 -2.46 11.14
C LEU A 232 16.09 -2.40 9.89
N LYS A 233 17.42 -2.51 10.07
CA LYS A 233 18.39 -2.56 8.96
C LYS A 233 18.14 -3.74 8.01
N GLU A 234 17.90 -4.93 8.55
CA GLU A 234 17.57 -6.14 7.77
C GLU A 234 16.29 -5.94 6.96
N LEU A 235 15.23 -5.38 7.57
CA LEU A 235 13.96 -5.11 6.91
C LEU A 235 14.10 -4.05 5.82
N CYS A 236 14.79 -2.93 6.09
CA CYS A 236 15.05 -1.90 5.08
C CYS A 236 15.77 -2.48 3.86
N THR A 237 16.73 -3.39 4.07
CA THR A 237 17.47 -4.04 2.99
C THR A 237 16.56 -4.94 2.14
N LYS A 238 15.65 -5.70 2.77
CA LYS A 238 14.66 -6.52 2.05
C LYS A 238 13.64 -5.68 1.26
N TRP A 239 13.31 -4.49 1.75
CA TRP A 239 12.33 -3.59 1.14
C TRP A 239 12.93 -2.61 0.13
N LYS A 240 14.24 -2.70 -0.13
CA LYS A 240 14.98 -1.79 -1.04
C LYS A 240 14.31 -1.65 -2.41
N LEU A 241 13.83 -2.75 -3.00
CA LEU A 241 13.18 -2.73 -4.32
C LEU A 241 11.91 -1.86 -4.33
N LEU A 242 11.08 -1.97 -3.28
CA LEU A 242 9.89 -1.14 -3.13
C LEU A 242 10.25 0.31 -2.88
N PHE A 243 11.25 0.58 -2.04
CA PHE A 243 11.69 1.95 -1.77
C PHE A 243 12.19 2.64 -3.04
N LYS A 244 13.04 1.96 -3.82
CA LYS A 244 13.53 2.46 -5.12
C LYS A 244 12.42 2.69 -6.15
N ASN A 245 11.25 2.08 -5.98
CA ASN A 245 10.09 2.34 -6.85
C ASN A 245 9.35 3.64 -6.48
N TYR A 246 9.16 3.90 -5.17
CA TYR A 246 8.29 5.00 -4.69
C TYR A 246 9.03 6.30 -4.36
N TYR A 247 10.30 6.24 -3.98
CA TYR A 247 11.07 7.39 -3.49
C TYR A 247 12.08 7.93 -4.52
N LYS A 248 11.78 7.83 -5.83
CA LYS A 248 12.63 8.43 -6.87
C LYS A 248 12.54 9.96 -6.91
N PRO A 249 11.34 10.58 -6.87
CA PRO A 249 11.25 12.04 -6.86
C PRO A 249 11.64 12.58 -5.47
N LYS A 250 12.39 13.69 -5.42
CA LYS A 250 12.75 14.39 -4.18
C LYS A 250 11.55 14.60 -3.25
N LYS A 251 10.40 15.02 -3.80
CA LYS A 251 9.16 15.19 -3.03
C LYS A 251 8.75 13.93 -2.25
N SER A 252 8.80 12.76 -2.90
CA SER A 252 8.50 11.49 -2.22
C SER A 252 9.54 11.17 -1.13
N GLN A 253 10.81 11.49 -1.36
CA GLN A 253 11.87 11.31 -0.35
C GLN A 253 11.64 12.19 0.87
N VAL A 254 11.19 13.44 0.70
CA VAL A 254 10.76 14.30 1.81
C VAL A 254 9.58 13.69 2.56
N GLN A 255 8.59 13.11 1.86
CA GLN A 255 7.47 12.41 2.49
C GLN A 255 7.91 11.18 3.31
N LEU A 256 8.93 10.45 2.85
CA LEU A 256 9.57 9.39 3.63
C LEU A 256 10.15 9.93 4.95
N LEU A 257 10.87 11.05 4.89
CA LEU A 257 11.48 11.66 6.08
C LEU A 257 10.42 12.19 7.05
N LEU A 258 9.33 12.75 6.55
CA LEU A 258 8.16 13.11 7.36
C LEU A 258 7.51 11.90 8.04
N ALA A 259 7.52 10.71 7.42
CA ALA A 259 7.06 9.48 8.06
C ALA A 259 8.00 9.03 9.21
N ILE A 260 9.32 9.22 9.06
CA ILE A 260 10.30 9.00 10.14
C ILE A 260 10.03 9.95 11.30
N GLU A 261 9.74 11.22 11.00
CA GLU A 261 9.39 12.23 12.00
C GLU A 261 8.12 11.87 12.78
N ASP A 262 7.06 11.42 12.09
CA ASP A 262 5.81 11.02 12.75
C ASP A 262 6.04 9.81 13.67
N ARG A 263 6.79 8.79 13.22
CA ARG A 263 7.18 7.65 14.06
C ARG A 263 8.01 8.08 15.27
N TYR A 264 8.89 9.06 15.11
CA TYR A 264 9.65 9.62 16.23
C TYR A 264 8.76 10.30 17.26
N LYS A 265 7.72 11.03 16.83
CA LYS A 265 6.75 11.66 17.74
C LYS A 265 5.92 10.64 18.50
N GLU A 266 5.57 9.51 17.88
CA GLU A 266 4.83 8.42 18.52
C GLU A 266 5.66 7.71 19.61
N SER A 267 6.94 7.41 19.33
CA SER A 267 7.79 6.59 20.22
C SER A 267 9.19 7.19 20.42
N THR A 268 9.28 8.44 20.87
CA THR A 268 10.55 9.20 20.97
C THR A 268 11.65 8.47 21.74
N ALA A 269 11.33 7.84 22.88
CA ALA A 269 12.32 7.18 23.73
C ALA A 269 12.90 5.89 23.09
N GLU A 270 12.06 5.15 22.37
CA GLU A 270 12.42 3.85 21.78
C GLU A 270 13.02 4.01 20.38
N PHE A 271 12.40 4.85 19.56
CA PHE A 271 12.78 5.05 18.16
C PHE A 271 13.85 6.13 17.97
N GLY A 272 13.85 7.17 18.82
CA GLY A 272 14.78 8.30 18.75
C GLY A 272 16.26 7.93 18.61
N PRO A 273 16.80 6.97 19.38
CA PRO A 273 18.19 6.53 19.26
C PRO A 273 18.57 5.93 17.90
N MET A 274 17.59 5.55 17.06
CA MET A 274 17.82 4.93 15.75
C MET A 274 17.64 5.90 14.58
N VAL A 275 17.00 7.07 14.78
CA VAL A 275 16.59 7.97 13.69
C VAL A 275 17.77 8.43 12.83
N THR A 276 18.79 9.05 13.45
CA THR A 276 20.01 9.52 12.76
C THR A 276 20.65 8.38 11.96
N ARG A 277 20.75 7.20 12.57
CA ARG A 277 21.34 6.02 11.93
C ARG A 277 20.50 5.50 10.75
N LEU A 278 19.18 5.58 10.85
CA LEU A 278 18.25 5.19 9.79
C LEU A 278 18.39 6.12 8.58
N VAL A 279 18.36 7.44 8.80
CA VAL A 279 18.51 8.43 7.72
C VAL A 279 19.83 8.24 7.00
N HIS A 280 20.95 8.13 7.75
CA HIS A 280 22.26 7.85 7.15
C HIS A 280 22.27 6.54 6.34
N PHE A 281 21.65 5.47 6.86
CA PHE A 281 21.61 4.18 6.17
C PHE A 281 20.78 4.23 4.87
N LEU A 282 19.67 4.99 4.88
CA LEU A 282 18.84 5.19 3.69
C LEU A 282 19.58 5.98 2.62
N TYR A 283 20.36 6.98 3.01
CA TYR A 283 21.24 7.76 2.12
C TYR A 283 22.40 6.91 1.58
N ASN A 284 23.32 6.51 2.46
CA ASN A 284 24.62 5.97 2.06
C ASN A 284 24.59 4.50 1.61
N ASP A 285 23.82 3.64 2.28
CA ASP A 285 23.85 2.19 2.00
C ASP A 285 22.75 1.74 1.03
N LEU A 286 21.55 2.32 1.15
CA LEU A 286 20.41 1.95 0.32
C LEU A 286 20.18 2.86 -0.88
N ASP A 287 20.75 4.07 -0.87
CA ASP A 287 20.63 5.05 -1.96
C ASP A 287 19.13 5.38 -2.23
N VAL A 288 18.32 5.50 -1.17
CA VAL A 288 16.86 5.70 -1.27
C VAL A 288 16.48 7.18 -1.20
N ILE A 289 17.28 7.98 -0.50
CA ILE A 289 17.08 9.41 -0.31
C ILE A 289 18.36 10.15 -0.71
N GLU A 290 18.21 11.35 -1.24
CA GLU A 290 19.29 12.22 -1.68
C GLU A 290 19.55 13.33 -0.65
N GLU A 291 20.72 13.95 -0.74
CA GLU A 291 21.16 15.02 0.17
C GLU A 291 20.12 16.15 0.24
N GLU A 292 19.63 16.61 -0.91
CA GLU A 292 18.72 17.74 -1.02
C GLU A 292 17.40 17.47 -0.30
N ALA A 293 16.94 16.21 -0.28
CA ALA A 293 15.74 15.83 0.46
C ALA A 293 15.97 15.88 1.98
N ILE A 294 17.16 15.46 2.45
CA ILE A 294 17.53 15.48 3.87
C ILE A 294 17.64 16.92 4.36
N LEU A 295 18.29 17.79 3.58
CA LEU A 295 18.45 19.21 3.91
C LEU A 295 17.10 19.92 3.93
N GLU A 296 16.26 19.75 2.91
CA GLU A 296 14.92 20.34 2.84
C GLU A 296 14.04 19.93 4.04
N TRP A 297 14.05 18.64 4.39
CA TRP A 297 13.33 18.17 5.57
C TRP A 297 13.92 18.73 6.87
N ALA A 298 15.24 18.73 7.03
CA ALA A 298 15.89 19.22 8.24
C ALA A 298 15.65 20.72 8.50
N GLU A 299 15.52 21.52 7.44
CA GLU A 299 15.12 22.93 7.53
C GLU A 299 13.67 23.11 7.99
N SER A 300 12.79 22.17 7.65
CA SER A 300 11.38 22.19 8.07
C SER A 300 11.18 21.85 9.55
N LEU A 301 12.18 21.24 10.20
CA LEU A 301 12.12 20.86 11.61
C LEU A 301 12.10 22.08 12.55
N ASP A 302 11.30 21.97 13.59
CA ASP A 302 11.15 23.04 14.58
C ASP A 302 12.48 23.35 15.29
N GLN A 303 12.83 24.63 15.43
CA GLN A 303 14.17 25.05 15.84
C GLN A 303 14.57 24.55 17.23
N SER A 304 13.58 24.39 18.12
CA SER A 304 13.75 23.88 19.48
C SER A 304 13.56 22.36 19.61
N SER A 305 13.30 21.64 18.52
CA SER A 305 13.04 20.21 18.57
C SER A 305 14.31 19.41 18.88
N GLU A 306 14.18 18.41 19.74
CA GLU A 306 15.25 17.44 20.01
C GLU A 306 15.64 16.68 18.74
N LEU A 307 14.68 16.42 17.85
CA LEU A 307 14.91 15.78 16.56
C LEU A 307 15.92 16.57 15.71
N ARG A 308 15.75 17.89 15.61
CA ARG A 308 16.71 18.75 14.90
C ARG A 308 18.10 18.68 15.52
N ARG A 309 18.19 18.59 16.85
CA ARG A 309 19.48 18.46 17.57
C ARG A 309 20.19 17.15 17.23
N ILE A 310 19.48 16.01 17.21
CA ILE A 310 20.09 14.70 16.91
C ILE A 310 20.41 14.52 15.42
N MET A 311 19.74 15.26 14.53
CA MET A 311 20.02 15.22 13.08
C MET A 311 21.16 16.15 12.67
N LYS A 312 21.46 17.19 13.47
CA LYS A 312 22.50 18.18 13.17
C LYS A 312 23.85 17.59 12.69
N PRO A 313 24.42 16.54 13.32
CA PRO A 313 25.69 15.99 12.86
C PRO A 313 25.67 15.44 11.42
N ILE A 314 24.54 14.89 10.96
CA ILE A 314 24.42 14.43 9.57
C ILE A 314 24.23 15.62 8.64
N VAL A 315 23.42 16.60 9.05
CA VAL A 315 23.15 17.80 8.24
C VAL A 315 24.44 18.60 8.03
N ASP A 316 25.20 18.83 9.09
CA ASP A 316 26.48 19.54 9.02
C ASP A 316 27.46 18.75 8.13
N TRP A 317 27.53 17.42 8.24
CA TRP A 317 28.38 16.57 7.39
C TRP A 317 28.02 16.65 5.90
N LEU A 318 26.74 16.66 5.55
CA LEU A 318 26.28 16.80 4.16
C LEU A 318 26.60 18.18 3.58
N GLN A 319 26.46 19.24 4.40
CA GLN A 319 26.77 20.61 3.98
C GLN A 319 28.28 20.84 3.78
N GLU A 320 29.12 20.17 4.57
CA GLU A 320 30.58 20.24 4.39
C GLU A 320 31.05 19.51 3.11
N ASP A 321 30.43 18.37 2.77
CA ASP A 321 30.77 17.57 1.57
C ASP A 321 30.45 18.35 0.28
N SER A 322 29.36 19.12 0.26
CA SER A 322 28.98 19.95 -0.90
C SER A 322 29.85 21.19 -1.11
N GLU A 323 30.43 21.76 -0.04
CA GLU A 323 31.34 22.91 -0.15
C GLU A 323 32.73 22.53 -0.71
N GLU A 324 33.16 21.26 -0.58
CA GLU A 324 34.44 20.78 -1.15
C GLU A 324 34.37 20.43 -2.64
N GLU A 325 33.19 20.14 -3.20
CA GLU A 325 33.03 19.82 -4.64
C GLU A 325 32.95 21.06 -5.54
N ASP A 326 32.56 22.22 -5.02
CA ASP A 326 32.47 23.48 -5.78
C ASP A 326 33.82 24.20 -5.96
N ASP A 327 34.80 23.96 -5.08
CA ASP A 327 36.12 24.64 -5.08
C ASP A 327 37.13 24.02 -6.09
N ASP A 328 36.80 22.87 -6.70
CA ASP A 328 37.64 22.16 -7.67
C ASP A 328 37.31 22.50 -9.14
N SER A 329 36.46 23.51 -9.39
CA SER A 329 36.00 23.89 -10.75
C SER A 329 36.52 25.24 -11.28
N GLU A 330 37.48 25.89 -10.61
CA GLU A 330 38.18 27.09 -11.10
C GLU A 330 39.69 26.90 -11.34
N GLU A 331 40.13 25.83 -12.02
CA GLU A 331 41.44 25.84 -12.72
C GLU A 331 41.37 25.08 -14.06
N ASP A 332 41.05 25.78 -15.15
CA ASP A 332 41.68 25.61 -16.48
C ASP A 332 41.40 26.79 -17.45
#